data_AF-A0A7J4SR46-F1
#
_entry.id   AF-A0A7J4SR46-F1
#
_cell.length_a   1.000
_cell.length_b   1.000
_cell.length_c   1.000
_cell.angle_alpha   90.00
_cell.angle_beta   90.00
_cell.angle_gamma   90.00
#
_symmetry.space_group_name_H-M   'P 1'
#
loop_
_entity.id
_entity.type
_entity.pdbx_description
1 polymer ?
#
loop_
_entity_poly.entity_id
_entity_poly.type
_entity_poly.pdbx_seq_one_letter_code
_entity_poly.pdbx_strand_id
1 'polypeptide(L)'
;LGASMMLIAMPVFALSTFPQAILAWWLGDRTDEGIDARTTYHLMAAMFSLPLFWPIIGILWTLSAVLFYNLPPLFTLLFYIALFPIFYLAAILMALGYDFVNDFRRDRRRALLNRNSLVKSLSDSINLVDESLVALK
;
A
#
# COMPACT_ATOMS: atom_id res chain seq x y z
N LEU A 1 -10.42 -6.54 10.76
CA LEU A 1 -9.99 -5.13 10.93
C LEU A 1 -9.31 -4.59 9.68
N GLY A 2 -8.27 -5.25 9.14
CA GLY A 2 -7.65 -4.82 7.87
C GLY A 2 -8.63 -4.69 6.69
N ALA A 3 -9.40 -5.75 6.42
CA ALA A 3 -10.39 -5.73 5.32
C ALA A 3 -11.46 -4.62 5.47
N SER A 4 -11.92 -4.34 6.69
CA SER A 4 -12.89 -3.27 6.93
C SER A 4 -12.28 -1.88 6.71
N MET A 5 -11.01 -1.66 7.08
CA MET A 5 -10.30 -0.41 6.78
C MET A 5 -10.20 -0.19 5.26
N MET A 6 -9.85 -1.24 4.52
CA MET A 6 -9.78 -1.19 3.06
C MET A 6 -11.15 -0.84 2.46
N LEU A 7 -12.23 -1.48 2.90
CA LEU A 7 -13.59 -1.21 2.38
C LEU A 7 -14.02 0.25 2.57
N ILE A 8 -13.69 0.85 3.71
CA ILE A 8 -14.02 2.26 4.00
C ILE A 8 -13.17 3.20 3.12
N ALA A 9 -11.88 2.91 2.95
CA ALA A 9 -10.97 3.74 2.19
C ALA A 9 -11.12 3.57 0.66
N MET A 10 -11.62 2.42 0.21
CA MET A 10 -11.70 2.02 -1.19
C MET A 10 -12.36 3.03 -2.13
N PRO A 11 -13.55 3.61 -1.86
CA PRO A 11 -14.18 4.53 -2.81
C PRO A 11 -13.34 5.79 -3.06
N VAL A 12 -12.75 6.35 -2.00
CA VAL A 12 -11.89 7.53 -2.10
C VAL A 12 -10.56 7.17 -2.75
N PHE A 13 -9.97 6.04 -2.36
CA PHE A 13 -8.71 5.55 -2.93
C PHE A 13 -8.82 5.26 -4.44
N ALA A 14 -9.87 4.54 -4.84
CA ALA A 14 -10.12 4.16 -6.24
C ALA A 14 -10.23 5.38 -7.16
N LEU A 15 -10.88 6.45 -6.69
CA LEU A 15 -11.10 7.67 -7.47
C LEU A 15 -10.01 8.73 -7.30
N SER A 16 -8.97 8.45 -6.50
CA SER A 16 -7.86 9.38 -6.29
C SER A 16 -6.49 8.76 -6.59
N THR A 17 -6.02 7.92 -5.68
CA THR A 17 -4.64 7.43 -5.58
C THR A 17 -4.46 6.02 -6.14
N PHE A 18 -5.51 5.42 -6.71
CA PHE A 18 -5.42 4.12 -7.37
C PHE A 18 -4.75 4.15 -8.75
N PRO A 19 -5.02 5.11 -9.66
CA PRO A 19 -4.36 5.16 -10.96
C PRO A 19 -2.83 5.25 -10.84
N GLN A 20 -2.33 6.05 -9.89
CA GLN A 20 -0.90 6.14 -9.57
C GLN A 20 -0.34 4.81 -9.02
N ALA A 21 -1.12 4.06 -8.23
CA ALA A 21 -0.66 2.79 -7.66
C ALA A 21 -0.51 1.72 -8.75
N ILE A 22 -1.39 1.71 -9.75
CA ILE A 22 -1.24 0.85 -10.94
C ILE A 22 0.00 1.25 -11.73
N LEU A 23 0.22 2.55 -11.95
CA LEU A 23 1.38 3.03 -12.69
C LEU A 23 2.69 2.68 -11.97
N ALA A 24 2.72 2.80 -10.65
CA ALA A 24 3.84 2.38 -9.80
C ALA A 24 4.11 0.88 -9.93
N TRP A 25 3.07 0.06 -9.90
CA TRP A 25 3.18 -1.39 -10.10
C TRP A 25 3.73 -1.72 -11.49
N TRP A 26 3.15 -1.11 -12.53
CA TRP A 26 3.51 -1.33 -13.92
C TRP A 26 4.97 -0.98 -14.23
N LEU A 27 5.46 0.15 -13.70
CA LEU A 27 6.86 0.57 -13.86
C LEU A 27 7.83 -0.37 -13.14
N GLY A 28 7.51 -0.80 -11.92
CA GLY A 28 8.40 -1.65 -11.13
C GLY A 28 8.50 -3.09 -11.63
N ASP A 29 7.47 -3.63 -12.27
CA ASP A 29 7.41 -5.04 -12.70
C ASP A 29 7.96 -5.27 -14.11
N ARG A 30 8.26 -4.21 -14.87
CA ARG A 30 8.77 -4.27 -16.26
C ARG A 30 10.25 -3.98 -16.43
N THR A 31 10.98 -3.80 -15.33
CA THR A 31 12.41 -3.54 -15.38
C THR A 31 13.19 -4.84 -15.17
N ASP A 32 14.18 -5.10 -16.02
CA ASP A 32 15.05 -6.29 -16.00
C ASP A 32 16.23 -6.14 -15.00
N GLU A 33 16.24 -5.05 -14.22
CA GLU A 33 17.33 -4.66 -13.30
C GLU A 33 17.28 -5.37 -11.93
N GLY A 34 16.44 -6.41 -11.79
CA GLY A 34 16.34 -7.22 -10.58
C GLY A 34 15.47 -6.63 -9.46
N ILE A 35 15.47 -7.29 -8.30
CA ILE A 35 14.57 -6.96 -7.18
C ILE A 35 14.86 -5.59 -6.55
N ASP A 36 16.12 -5.14 -6.54
CA ASP A 36 16.49 -3.86 -5.92
C ASP A 36 15.95 -2.66 -6.70
N ALA A 37 16.01 -2.74 -8.04
CA ALA A 37 15.45 -1.73 -8.93
C ALA A 37 13.92 -1.62 -8.78
N ARG A 38 13.21 -2.75 -8.64
CA ARG A 38 11.75 -2.77 -8.39
C ARG A 38 11.38 -1.95 -7.15
N THR A 39 12.12 -2.11 -6.06
CA THR A 39 11.87 -1.37 -4.81
C THR A 39 12.10 0.12 -4.99
N THR A 40 13.13 0.48 -5.77
CA THR A 40 13.43 1.88 -6.12
C THR A 40 12.31 2.51 -6.96
N TYR A 41 11.77 1.82 -7.98
CA TYR A 41 10.65 2.35 -8.77
C TYR A 41 9.38 2.52 -7.93
N HIS A 42 9.07 1.57 -7.04
CA HIS A 42 7.92 1.73 -6.15
C HIS A 42 8.11 2.87 -5.14
N LEU A 43 9.32 3.05 -4.59
CA LEU A 43 9.64 4.18 -3.73
C LEU A 43 9.50 5.51 -4.48
N MET A 44 10.07 5.60 -5.67
CA MET A 44 10.01 6.82 -6.48
C MET A 44 8.60 7.16 -6.90
N ALA A 45 7.83 6.16 -7.31
CA ALA A 45 6.43 6.33 -7.60
C ALA A 45 5.66 6.78 -6.35
N ALA A 46 5.92 6.21 -5.17
CA ALA A 46 5.28 6.66 -3.93
C ALA A 46 5.64 8.11 -3.57
N MET A 47 6.92 8.49 -3.65
CA MET A 47 7.38 9.85 -3.33
C MET A 47 6.82 10.91 -4.29
N PHE A 48 6.80 10.64 -5.59
CA PHE A 48 6.30 11.58 -6.59
C PHE A 48 4.80 11.49 -6.84
N SER A 49 4.14 10.44 -6.34
CA SER A 49 2.70 10.28 -6.49
C SER A 49 1.92 11.44 -5.88
N LEU A 50 2.27 11.86 -4.66
CA LEU A 50 1.62 12.96 -3.96
C LEU A 50 1.76 14.29 -4.74
N PRO A 51 2.95 14.79 -5.08
CA PRO A 51 3.07 16.07 -5.77
C PRO A 51 2.53 16.07 -7.21
N LEU A 52 2.61 14.95 -7.93
CA LEU A 52 2.25 14.91 -9.36
C LEU A 52 0.76 14.60 -9.60
N PHE A 53 0.21 13.60 -8.91
CA PHE A 53 -1.15 13.14 -9.18
C PHE A 53 -2.19 13.90 -8.36
N TRP A 54 -1.87 14.28 -7.11
CA TRP A 54 -2.83 14.96 -6.26
C TRP A 54 -3.37 16.26 -6.86
N PRO A 55 -2.55 17.19 -7.41
CA PRO A 55 -3.09 18.43 -7.95
C PRO A 55 -4.04 18.19 -9.13
N ILE A 56 -3.67 17.26 -10.03
CA ILE A 56 -4.45 16.95 -11.23
C ILE A 56 -5.82 16.40 -10.82
N ILE A 57 -5.82 15.37 -9.98
CA ILE A 57 -7.05 14.73 -9.49
C ILE A 57 -7.86 15.70 -8.62
N GLY A 58 -7.20 16.49 -7.77
CA GLY A 58 -7.84 17.50 -6.93
C GLY A 58 -8.53 18.60 -7.73
N ILE A 59 -7.94 19.03 -8.86
CA ILE A 59 -8.56 19.98 -9.78
C ILE A 59 -9.80 19.35 -10.42
N LEU A 60 -9.74 18.09 -10.87
CA LEU A 60 -10.90 17.41 -11.46
C LEU A 60 -12.07 17.32 -10.48
N TRP A 61 -11.80 16.97 -9.22
CA TRP A 61 -12.82 16.92 -8.16
C TRP A 61 -13.35 18.30 -7.78
N THR A 62 -12.49 19.31 -7.74
CA THR A 62 -12.91 20.69 -7.47
C THR A 62 -13.78 21.23 -8.60
N LEU A 63 -13.39 20.96 -9.86
CA LEU A 63 -14.17 21.36 -11.04
C LEU A 63 -15.53 20.66 -11.07
N SER A 64 -15.58 19.35 -10.77
CA SER A 64 -16.85 18.63 -10.68
C SER A 64 -17.74 19.18 -9.56
N ALA A 65 -17.17 19.54 -8.41
CA ALA A 65 -17.91 20.18 -7.32
C ALA A 65 -18.49 21.54 -7.74
N VAL A 66 -17.73 22.36 -8.48
CA VAL A 66 -18.21 23.65 -9.00
C VAL A 66 -19.32 23.45 -10.03
N LEU A 67 -19.14 22.52 -10.98
CA LEU A 67 -20.08 22.32 -12.10
C LEU A 67 -21.40 21.63 -11.67
N PHE A 68 -21.32 20.60 -10.83
CA PHE A 68 -22.50 19.81 -10.45
C PHE A 68 -23.19 20.31 -9.18
N TYR A 69 -22.45 20.96 -8.27
CA TYR A 69 -22.97 21.38 -6.97
C TYR A 69 -22.93 22.90 -6.76
N ASN A 70 -22.57 23.69 -7.78
CA ASN A 70 -22.50 25.16 -7.73
C ASN A 70 -21.71 25.69 -6.53
N LEU A 71 -20.56 25.05 -6.25
CA LEU A 71 -19.76 25.35 -5.08
C LEU A 71 -19.26 26.82 -5.13
N PRO A 72 -19.52 27.65 -4.10
CA PRO A 72 -19.15 29.07 -4.14
C PRO A 72 -17.63 29.27 -4.20
N PRO A 73 -17.13 30.32 -4.90
CA PRO A 73 -15.69 30.54 -5.08
C PRO A 73 -14.86 30.55 -3.79
N LEU A 74 -15.44 31.06 -2.70
CA LEU A 74 -14.80 31.09 -1.38
C LEU A 74 -14.52 29.68 -0.83
N PHE A 75 -15.44 28.74 -1.04
CA PHE A 75 -15.30 27.35 -0.57
C PHE A 75 -14.47 26.50 -1.53
N THR A 76 -14.32 26.91 -2.79
CA THR A 76 -13.58 26.15 -3.81
C THR A 76 -12.13 25.92 -3.40
N LEU A 77 -11.46 26.94 -2.87
CA LEU A 77 -10.07 26.82 -2.41
C LEU A 77 -9.95 25.92 -1.17
N LEU A 78 -10.86 26.08 -0.21
CA LEU A 78 -10.90 25.25 1.00
C LEU A 78 -11.17 23.78 0.66
N PHE A 79 -12.08 23.52 -0.27
CA PHE A 79 -12.39 22.18 -0.76
C PHE A 79 -11.16 21.55 -1.41
N TYR A 80 -10.49 22.24 -2.32
CA TYR A 80 -9.28 21.75 -2.97
C TYR A 80 -8.19 21.37 -1.97
N ILE A 81 -7.90 22.24 -0.99
CA ILE A 81 -6.90 21.97 0.05
C ILE A 81 -7.32 20.78 0.93
N ALA A 82 -8.61 20.68 1.27
CA ALA A 82 -9.14 19.59 2.08
C ALA A 82 -9.07 18.21 1.40
N LEU A 83 -9.07 18.15 0.06
CA LEU A 83 -8.89 16.89 -0.67
C LEU A 83 -7.52 16.25 -0.41
N PHE A 84 -6.47 17.03 -0.13
CA PHE A 84 -5.13 16.50 0.17
C PHE A 84 -5.10 15.55 1.36
N PRO A 85 -5.46 15.98 2.58
CA PRO A 85 -5.45 15.09 3.73
C PRO A 85 -6.45 13.93 3.55
N ILE A 86 -7.58 14.14 2.87
CA ILE A 86 -8.57 13.08 2.63
C ILE A 86 -8.00 11.97 1.73
N PHE A 87 -7.39 12.32 0.59
CA PHE A 87 -6.79 11.35 -0.31
C PHE A 87 -5.59 10.65 0.33
N TYR A 88 -4.79 11.40 1.08
CA TYR A 88 -3.64 10.85 1.81
C TYR A 88 -4.07 9.85 2.90
N LEU A 89 -5.08 10.20 3.70
CA LEU A 89 -5.65 9.29 4.70
C LEU A 89 -6.23 8.03 4.04
N ALA A 90 -6.94 8.17 2.92
CA ALA A 90 -7.45 7.02 2.19
C ALA A 90 -6.32 6.09 1.70
N ALA A 91 -5.22 6.66 1.18
CA ALA A 91 -4.06 5.88 0.76
C ALA A 91 -3.39 5.13 1.93
N ILE A 92 -3.20 5.79 3.07
CA ILE A 92 -2.63 5.15 4.28
C ILE A 92 -3.55 4.05 4.79
N LEU A 93 -4.85 4.31 4.91
CA LEU A 93 -5.82 3.31 5.39
C LEU A 93 -5.87 2.09 4.47
N MET A 94 -5.74 2.30 3.15
CA MET A 94 -5.66 1.22 2.19
C MET A 94 -4.38 0.39 2.36
N ALA A 95 -3.23 1.05 2.53
CA ALA A 95 -1.94 0.38 2.75
C ALA A 95 -1.92 -0.42 4.06
N LEU A 96 -2.28 0.21 5.19
CA LEU A 96 -2.37 -0.44 6.49
C LEU A 96 -3.38 -1.61 6.47
N GLY A 97 -4.53 -1.40 5.83
CA GLY A 97 -5.55 -2.43 5.69
C GLY A 97 -5.04 -3.63 4.90
N TYR A 98 -4.29 -3.39 3.83
CA TYR A 98 -3.66 -4.43 3.01
C TYR A 98 -2.61 -5.22 3.80
N ASP A 99 -1.75 -4.54 4.56
CA ASP A 99 -0.72 -5.18 5.38
C ASP A 99 -1.35 -6.09 6.45
N PHE A 100 -2.35 -5.60 7.18
CA PHE A 100 -3.07 -6.43 8.17
C PHE A 100 -3.73 -7.67 7.58
N VAL A 101 -4.27 -7.58 6.36
CA VAL A 101 -4.85 -8.75 5.68
C VAL A 101 -3.77 -9.76 5.29
N ASN A 102 -2.61 -9.30 4.82
CA ASN A 102 -1.53 -10.18 4.41
C ASN A 102 -0.81 -10.82 5.60
N ASP A 103 -0.58 -10.08 6.67
CA ASP A 103 -0.02 -10.61 7.91
C ASP A 103 -0.93 -11.69 8.49
N PHE A 104 -2.24 -11.43 8.58
CA PHE A 104 -3.19 -12.44 9.01
C PHE A 104 -3.15 -13.71 8.12
N ARG A 105 -3.08 -13.56 6.79
CA ARG A 105 -2.95 -14.70 5.87
C ARG A 105 -1.64 -15.45 6.08
N ARG A 106 -0.53 -14.74 6.31
CA ARG A 106 0.79 -15.32 6.57
C ARG A 106 0.80 -16.08 7.88
N ASP A 107 0.27 -15.50 8.95
CA ASP A 107 0.23 -16.12 10.27
C ASP A 107 -0.68 -17.34 10.28
N ARG A 108 -1.82 -17.29 9.59
CA ARG A 108 -2.68 -18.46 9.40
C ARG A 108 -1.94 -19.60 8.69
N ARG A 109 -1.17 -19.31 7.63
CA ARG A 109 -0.36 -20.32 6.94
C ARG A 109 0.73 -20.89 7.85
N ARG A 110 1.43 -20.05 8.62
CA ARG A 110 2.45 -20.47 9.60
C ARG A 110 1.85 -21.36 10.69
N ALA A 111 0.71 -20.99 11.25
CA ALA A 111 0.02 -21.77 12.27
C ALA A 111 -0.41 -23.15 11.76
N LEU A 112 -0.81 -23.26 10.49
CA LEU A 112 -1.13 -24.53 9.84
C LEU A 112 0.13 -25.37 9.59
N LEU A 113 1.22 -24.75 9.13
CA LEU A 113 2.49 -25.42 8.87
C LEU A 113 3.13 -25.97 10.16
N ASN A 114 3.06 -25.23 11.27
CA ASN A 114 3.60 -25.66 12.56
C ASN A 114 2.90 -26.89 13.15
N ARG A 115 1.72 -27.27 12.63
CA ARG A 115 1.03 -28.51 13.03
C ARG A 115 1.61 -29.74 12.32
N ASN A 116 2.40 -29.55 11.26
CA ASN A 116 3.00 -30.64 10.51
C ASN A 116 4.30 -31.10 11.19
N SER A 117 4.39 -32.39 11.51
CA SER A 117 5.57 -32.99 12.15
C SER A 117 6.84 -32.82 11.33
N LEU A 118 6.74 -32.83 10.00
CA LEU A 118 7.88 -32.64 9.09
C LEU A 118 8.45 -31.23 9.23
N VAL A 119 7.60 -30.20 9.29
CA VAL A 119 8.01 -28.80 9.47
C VAL A 119 8.70 -28.62 10.82
N LYS A 120 8.20 -29.26 11.87
CA LYS A 120 8.83 -29.23 13.19
C LYS A 120 10.21 -29.88 13.18
N SER A 121 10.33 -31.08 12.61
CA SER A 121 11.62 -31.78 12.45
C SER A 121 12.62 -30.97 11.63
N LEU A 122 12.17 -30.30 10.56
CA LEU A 122 13.01 -29.44 9.74
C LEU A 122 13.49 -28.22 10.56
N SER A 123 12.59 -27.58 11.30
CA SER A 123 12.93 -26.44 12.16
C SER A 123 13.95 -26.82 13.23
N ASP A 124 13.78 -27.98 13.88
CA ASP A 124 14.72 -28.48 14.88
C ASP A 124 16.10 -28.77 14.26
N SER A 125 16.13 -29.34 13.04
CA SER A 125 17.39 -29.60 12.31
C SER A 125 18.12 -28.31 11.94
N ILE A 126 17.40 -27.27 11.52
CA ILE A 126 17.97 -25.96 11.20
C ILE A 126 18.58 -25.32 12.44
N ASN A 127 17.86 -25.34 13.58
CA ASN A 127 18.36 -24.78 14.84
C ASN A 127 19.63 -25.50 15.31
N LEU A 128 19.69 -26.82 15.15
CA LEU A 128 20.86 -27.62 15.53
C LEU A 128 22.10 -27.26 14.69
N VAL A 129 21.90 -27.03 13.39
CA VAL A 129 22.97 -26.54 12.51
C VAL A 129 23.41 -25.13 12.91
N ASP A 130 22.47 -24.23 13.22
CA ASP A 130 22.79 -22.85 13.63
C ASP A 130 23.59 -22.81 14.93
N GLU A 131 23.20 -23.59 15.96
CA GLU A 131 23.98 -23.74 17.19
C GLU A 131 25.39 -24.28 16.92
N SER A 132 25.53 -25.25 16.01
CA SER A 132 26.83 -25.81 15.64
C SER A 132 27.74 -24.79 14.94
N LEU A 133 27.15 -23.88 14.15
CA LEU A 133 27.87 -22.80 13.47
C LEU A 133 28.27 -21.69 14.44
N VAL A 134 27.45 -21.39 15.44
CA VAL A 134 27.79 -20.46 16.52
C VAL A 134 28.92 -21.02 17.39
N ALA A 135 28.93 -22.34 17.65
CA ALA A 135 30.00 -22.99 18.41
C ALA A 135 31.35 -23.06 17.65
N LEU A 136 31.36 -22.79 16.34
CA LEU A 136 32.56 -22.73 15.50
C LEU A 136 33.16 -21.30 15.39
N LYS A 137 32.52 -20.29 15.99
CA LYS A 137 33.05 -18.93 16.15
C LYS A 137 33.73 -18.75 17.50
#